data_AF-A0A843VJ91-F1
#
_entry.id   AF-A0A843VJ91-F1
#
_cell.length_a   1.000
_cell.length_b   1.000
_cell.length_c   1.000
_cell.angle_alpha   90.00
_cell.angle_beta   90.00
_cell.angle_gamma   90.00
#
_symmetry.space_group_name_H-M   'P 1'
#
loop_
_entity.id
_entity.type
_entity.pdbx_description
1 polymer ?
#
loop_
_entity_poly.entity_id
_entity_poly.type
_entity_poly.pdbx_seq_one_letter_code
_entity_poly.pdbx_strand_id
1 'polypeptide(L)'
;MVKDTCVNGVVMLTLIQFSTLVDLSFSSLSSLSLLLLRLVSCRGIRGTHRAWGGGGRRSMGCFPCPAKSSKKQKKREEDQIKALAEKLKPNASLDVKKDGSLDGKAVPSNGPEHIAAQTFTFRELAAATKNFRADCLLGEGGFGRVYKGRLESTNQIVAIKQLDHNGLQGNREFLVEVLMLSLLHHPNLVNLIGYCAEGDQRLLVYEYMPLGSLQDHLHDLPSDKKRLDWNTRMKIAAGAAKGLEYLHDKANPPVIFRDLKCSNILLDEGYFPKLSDFGLAKLGPVGDKTHVSTRVMGTYGYCAPEYAMTGQLTLKSDIYSFGVVLLEIITGRKAIDNSRAAGEHNLVAWVGVLLHISIAIRWY
;
A
#
# COMPACT_ATOMS: atom_id res chain seq x y z
N MET A 1 6.79 33.09 -11.98
CA MET A 1 7.53 32.74 -10.74
C MET A 1 6.87 33.20 -9.43
N VAL A 2 5.88 34.11 -9.42
CA VAL A 2 5.26 34.61 -8.15
C VAL A 2 3.84 34.06 -7.89
N LYS A 3 3.22 33.33 -8.84
CA LYS A 3 1.87 32.76 -8.66
C LYS A 3 1.85 31.40 -7.95
N ASP A 4 2.94 30.64 -7.97
CA ASP A 4 3.01 29.32 -7.31
C ASP A 4 3.24 29.42 -5.79
N THR A 5 3.82 30.53 -5.31
CA THR A 5 4.11 30.75 -3.89
C THR A 5 2.85 30.97 -3.05
N CYS A 6 1.80 31.58 -3.62
CA CYS A 6 0.52 31.79 -2.92
C CYS A 6 -0.30 30.49 -2.78
N VAL A 7 -0.23 29.60 -3.78
CA VAL A 7 -0.89 28.28 -3.70
C VAL A 7 -0.19 27.40 -2.68
N ASN A 8 1.15 27.46 -2.63
CA ASN A 8 1.94 26.78 -1.59
C ASN A 8 1.63 27.32 -0.19
N GLY A 9 1.39 28.62 -0.01
CA GLY A 9 1.03 29.21 1.28
C GLY A 9 -0.33 28.77 1.83
N VAL A 10 -1.33 28.59 0.96
CA VAL A 10 -2.66 28.05 1.36
C VAL A 10 -2.57 26.56 1.66
N VAL A 11 -1.82 25.79 0.87
CA VAL A 11 -1.53 24.38 1.17
C VAL A 11 -0.74 24.23 2.47
N MET A 12 0.19 25.15 2.76
CA MET A 12 0.92 25.20 4.03
C MET A 12 -0.02 25.51 5.20
N LEU A 13 -1.00 26.40 5.03
CA LEU A 13 -2.05 26.66 6.03
C LEU A 13 -2.98 25.47 6.26
N THR A 14 -3.31 24.70 5.21
CA THR A 14 -4.05 23.44 5.35
C THR A 14 -3.18 22.35 5.99
N LEU A 15 -1.86 22.34 5.73
CA LEU A 15 -0.87 21.50 6.42
C LEU A 15 -0.66 21.91 7.89
N ILE A 16 -0.83 23.19 8.25
CA ILE A 16 -0.84 23.68 9.64
C ILE A 16 -2.13 23.25 10.34
N GLN A 17 -3.29 23.27 9.66
CA GLN A 17 -4.48 22.59 10.18
C GLN A 17 -4.27 21.08 10.29
N PHE A 18 -3.51 20.48 9.38
CA PHE A 18 -3.06 19.09 9.44
C PHE A 18 -2.17 18.84 10.66
N SER A 19 -1.27 19.76 11.05
CA SER A 19 -0.46 19.62 12.28
C SER A 19 -1.30 19.68 13.56
N THR A 20 -2.31 20.56 13.62
CA THR A 20 -3.29 20.54 14.73
C THR A 20 -4.19 19.31 14.73
N LEU A 21 -4.33 18.61 13.59
CA LEU A 21 -5.04 17.34 13.45
C LEU A 21 -4.12 16.11 13.62
N VAL A 22 -2.81 16.25 13.46
CA VAL A 22 -1.84 15.20 13.79
C VAL A 22 -1.69 15.07 15.32
N ASP A 23 -1.87 16.16 16.07
CA ASP A 23 -2.01 16.14 17.54
C ASP A 23 -3.42 15.72 18.01
N LEU A 24 -4.42 15.72 17.14
CA LEU A 24 -5.79 15.25 17.41
C LEU A 24 -6.08 14.01 16.58
N SER A 25 -5.60 12.84 17.06
CA SER A 25 -6.10 11.50 16.74
C SER A 25 -7.09 11.44 15.57
N PHE A 26 -6.63 11.28 14.33
CA PHE A 26 -7.51 10.90 13.23
C PHE A 26 -8.17 9.58 13.61
N SER A 27 -9.41 9.62 14.07
CA SER A 27 -10.11 8.46 14.61
C SER A 27 -10.60 7.49 13.53
N SER A 28 -10.72 7.93 12.27
CA SER A 28 -11.23 7.11 11.15
C SER A 28 -10.76 7.57 9.76
N LEU A 29 -10.77 6.66 8.78
CA LEU A 29 -10.53 6.94 7.35
C LEU A 29 -11.58 7.89 6.73
N SER A 30 -12.80 7.92 7.27
CA SER A 30 -13.82 8.90 6.86
C SER A 30 -13.37 10.36 7.02
N SER A 31 -12.50 10.63 8.00
CA SER A 31 -11.90 11.95 8.20
C SER A 31 -10.86 12.30 7.14
N LEU A 32 -10.14 11.31 6.58
CA LEU A 32 -9.19 11.49 5.47
C LEU A 32 -9.90 11.73 4.14
N SER A 33 -11.00 11.01 3.87
CA SER A 33 -11.82 11.24 2.67
C SER A 33 -12.45 12.63 2.65
N LEU A 34 -12.93 13.11 3.81
CA LEU A 34 -13.40 14.50 4.01
C LEU A 34 -12.27 15.53 3.83
N LEU A 35 -11.06 15.22 4.27
CA LEU A 35 -9.89 16.09 4.13
C LEU A 35 -9.42 16.20 2.68
N LEU A 36 -9.42 15.09 1.94
CA LEU A 36 -9.14 15.08 0.49
C LEU A 36 -10.23 15.82 -0.29
N LEU A 37 -11.51 15.66 0.08
CA LEU A 37 -12.61 16.47 -0.47
C LEU A 37 -12.43 17.97 -0.17
N ARG A 38 -11.94 18.33 1.02
CA ARG A 38 -11.59 19.73 1.36
C ARG A 38 -10.40 20.25 0.57
N LEU A 39 -9.36 19.44 0.36
CA LEU A 39 -8.20 19.79 -0.47
C LEU A 39 -8.59 19.98 -1.95
N VAL A 40 -9.56 19.20 -2.44
CA VAL A 40 -10.16 19.37 -3.78
C VAL A 40 -11.04 20.62 -3.86
N SER A 41 -11.78 20.97 -2.80
CA SER A 41 -12.69 22.13 -2.73
C SER A 41 -12.06 23.45 -2.31
N CYS A 42 -10.78 23.50 -1.87
CA CYS A 42 -10.09 24.72 -1.40
C CYS A 42 -9.81 25.79 -2.48
N ARG A 43 -10.63 25.86 -3.54
CA ARG A 43 -10.69 26.99 -4.49
C ARG A 43 -11.68 28.09 -4.09
N GLY A 44 -12.33 28.00 -2.95
CA GLY A 44 -13.09 29.14 -2.42
C GLY A 44 -13.52 28.92 -0.99
N ILE A 45 -13.04 29.77 -0.08
CA ILE A 45 -13.75 30.29 1.11
C ILE A 45 -12.79 31.28 1.80
N ARG A 46 -13.26 32.53 1.97
CA ARG A 46 -12.65 33.60 2.78
C ARG A 46 -13.20 33.50 4.21
N GLY A 47 -12.35 33.68 5.22
CA GLY A 47 -12.66 34.14 6.60
C GLY A 47 -13.67 33.32 7.42
N THR A 48 -13.43 32.94 8.68
CA THR A 48 -13.17 33.84 9.83
C THR A 48 -12.73 33.00 11.05
N HIS A 49 -11.97 33.64 11.94
CA HIS A 49 -11.37 33.08 13.17
C HIS A 49 -12.36 32.88 14.33
N ARG A 50 -12.08 31.88 15.19
CA ARG A 50 -12.18 31.98 16.65
C ARG A 50 -11.26 30.96 17.34
N ALA A 51 -10.57 31.42 18.38
CA ALA A 51 -9.56 30.69 19.15
C ALA A 51 -10.14 30.12 20.45
N TRP A 52 -9.55 29.01 20.94
CA TRP A 52 -9.58 28.60 22.35
C TRP A 52 -8.31 27.79 22.66
N GLY A 53 -7.73 28.00 23.84
CA GLY A 53 -6.40 27.56 24.24
C GLY A 53 -6.34 26.69 25.51
N GLY A 54 -5.10 26.30 25.86
CA GLY A 54 -4.66 25.56 27.06
C GLY A 54 -4.50 24.06 26.81
N GLY A 55 -3.39 23.36 27.10
CA GLY A 55 -2.21 23.61 27.94
C GLY A 55 -1.98 22.41 28.87
N GLY A 56 -0.86 21.67 28.73
CA GLY A 56 -0.46 20.65 29.73
C GLY A 56 0.55 19.59 29.26
N ARG A 57 1.82 19.70 29.68
CA ARG A 57 2.89 18.68 29.57
C ARG A 57 2.84 17.70 30.75
N ARG A 58 3.32 16.45 30.56
CA ARG A 58 4.05 15.66 31.59
C ARG A 58 4.87 14.51 30.98
N SER A 59 5.88 14.07 31.73
CA SER A 59 7.16 13.47 31.32
C SER A 59 7.20 11.94 31.17
N MET A 60 8.30 11.51 30.53
CA MET A 60 8.85 10.16 30.32
C MET A 60 9.01 9.30 31.58
N GLY A 61 8.96 7.98 31.36
CA GLY A 61 9.59 6.95 32.19
C GLY A 61 10.08 5.79 31.31
N CYS A 62 11.35 5.41 31.45
CA CYS A 62 11.97 4.22 30.84
C CYS A 62 11.73 2.96 31.70
N PHE A 63 11.91 1.76 31.11
CA PHE A 63 12.39 0.45 31.64
C PHE A 63 11.76 -0.73 30.86
N PRO A 64 12.27 -1.99 30.91
CA PRO A 64 13.27 -2.55 29.99
C PRO A 64 12.76 -3.77 29.16
N CYS A 65 13.51 -4.16 28.13
CA CYS A 65 13.31 -5.36 27.31
C CYS A 65 13.43 -6.68 28.10
N PRO A 66 12.76 -7.75 27.63
CA PRO A 66 13.49 -8.99 27.39
C PRO A 66 13.11 -9.68 26.07
N ALA A 67 14.16 -9.95 25.27
CA ALA A 67 14.15 -10.85 24.13
C ALA A 67 13.96 -12.31 24.58
N LYS A 68 12.93 -13.00 24.05
CA LYS A 68 12.77 -14.47 23.94
C LYS A 68 11.38 -14.82 23.35
N SER A 69 11.14 -14.65 22.04
CA SER A 69 9.84 -15.05 21.44
C SER A 69 9.89 -15.76 20.07
N SER A 70 11.06 -15.84 19.40
CA SER A 70 11.12 -16.17 17.97
C SER A 70 10.49 -17.52 17.57
N LYS A 71 10.67 -18.58 18.37
CA LYS A 71 10.11 -19.92 18.04
C LYS A 71 8.60 -20.07 18.34
N LYS A 72 8.11 -19.48 19.43
CA LYS A 72 6.70 -19.58 19.83
C LYS A 72 5.79 -18.69 18.98
N GLN A 73 6.34 -17.56 18.51
CA GLN A 73 5.65 -16.64 17.60
C GLN A 73 5.55 -17.21 16.18
N LYS A 74 6.60 -17.90 15.69
CA LYS A 74 6.62 -18.58 14.39
C LYS A 74 5.51 -19.63 14.26
N LYS A 75 5.35 -20.51 15.26
CA LYS A 75 4.30 -21.54 15.28
C LYS A 75 2.89 -20.94 15.27
N ARG A 76 2.66 -19.87 16.06
CA ARG A 76 1.35 -19.19 16.13
C ARG A 76 0.94 -18.50 14.82
N GLU A 77 1.89 -18.02 14.03
CA GLU A 77 1.60 -17.41 12.72
C GLU A 77 1.30 -18.47 11.65
N GLU A 78 2.02 -19.59 11.64
CA GLU A 78 1.73 -20.74 10.76
C GLU A 78 0.34 -21.34 11.07
N ASP A 79 -0.02 -21.44 12.35
CA ASP A 79 -1.33 -21.93 12.78
C ASP A 79 -2.48 -20.98 12.37
N GLN A 80 -2.23 -19.65 12.33
CA GLN A 80 -3.23 -18.68 11.86
C GLN A 80 -3.45 -18.76 10.34
N ILE A 81 -2.37 -18.97 9.57
CA ILE A 81 -2.45 -19.16 8.11
C ILE A 81 -3.18 -20.47 7.79
N LYS A 82 -2.90 -21.55 8.53
CA LYS A 82 -3.61 -22.83 8.40
C LYS A 82 -5.09 -22.72 8.79
N ALA A 83 -5.40 -22.07 9.91
CA ALA A 83 -6.78 -21.87 10.36
C ALA A 83 -7.60 -21.01 9.38
N LEU A 84 -6.96 -20.06 8.69
CA LEU A 84 -7.61 -19.28 7.64
C LEU A 84 -7.83 -20.13 6.38
N ALA A 85 -6.83 -20.92 5.96
CA ALA A 85 -6.99 -21.87 4.85
C ALA A 85 -8.08 -22.92 5.12
N GLU A 86 -8.26 -23.35 6.38
CA GLU A 86 -9.31 -24.29 6.77
C GLU A 86 -10.71 -23.67 6.83
N LYS A 87 -10.82 -22.41 7.29
CA LYS A 87 -12.09 -21.66 7.27
C LYS A 87 -12.56 -21.28 5.86
N LEU A 88 -11.69 -21.39 4.87
CA LEU A 88 -11.93 -21.06 3.47
C LEU A 88 -12.21 -22.29 2.59
N LYS A 89 -12.39 -23.49 3.17
CA LYS A 89 -12.93 -24.62 2.40
C LYS A 89 -14.38 -24.31 2.00
N PRO A 90 -14.73 -24.30 0.70
CA PRO A 90 -16.12 -24.23 0.30
C PRO A 90 -16.84 -25.49 0.81
N ASN A 91 -18.01 -25.31 1.42
CA ASN A 91 -18.93 -26.41 1.71
C ASN A 91 -19.36 -27.04 0.37
N ALA A 92 -18.64 -28.06 -0.06
CA ALA A 92 -19.03 -28.95 -1.14
C ALA A 92 -18.82 -30.40 -0.66
N SER A 93 -19.66 -30.83 0.27
CA SER A 93 -20.05 -32.23 0.35
C SER A 93 -21.07 -32.47 -0.76
N LEU A 94 -20.61 -32.89 -1.93
CA LEU A 94 -21.46 -33.50 -2.94
C LEU A 94 -21.05 -34.96 -3.07
N ASP A 95 -21.80 -35.80 -2.37
CA ASP A 95 -21.84 -37.23 -2.58
C ASP A 95 -22.23 -37.50 -4.04
N VAL A 96 -21.32 -38.10 -4.79
CA VAL A 96 -21.60 -38.59 -6.14
C VAL A 96 -22.47 -39.85 -6.02
N LYS A 97 -23.78 -39.68 -6.19
CA LYS A 97 -24.65 -40.74 -6.69
C LYS A 97 -25.08 -40.41 -8.12
N LYS A 98 -24.82 -41.40 -8.97
CA LYS A 98 -24.99 -41.48 -10.41
C LYS A 98 -26.47 -41.70 -10.72
N ASP A 99 -27.13 -40.82 -11.50
CA ASP A 99 -28.05 -41.25 -12.57
C ASP A 99 -28.57 -40.11 -13.48
N GLY A 100 -28.73 -40.45 -14.77
CA GLY A 100 -29.80 -40.06 -15.70
C GLY A 100 -30.18 -38.60 -16.04
N SER A 101 -29.83 -38.19 -17.27
CA SER A 101 -30.74 -37.67 -18.35
C SER A 101 -31.49 -36.30 -18.28
N LEU A 102 -31.20 -35.49 -19.31
CA LEU A 102 -32.03 -34.57 -20.14
C LEU A 102 -32.55 -33.18 -19.65
N ASP A 103 -32.18 -32.18 -20.48
CA ASP A 103 -32.83 -30.93 -20.93
C ASP A 103 -33.29 -29.82 -19.95
N GLY A 104 -32.78 -28.60 -20.17
CA GLY A 104 -33.37 -27.36 -19.64
C GLY A 104 -32.51 -26.09 -19.75
N LYS A 105 -32.79 -25.28 -20.78
CA LYS A 105 -32.47 -23.85 -21.02
C LYS A 105 -31.64 -23.08 -19.95
N ALA A 106 -30.48 -22.57 -20.37
CA ALA A 106 -29.65 -21.63 -19.62
C ALA A 106 -30.23 -20.20 -19.65
N VAL A 107 -30.38 -19.60 -18.46
CA VAL A 107 -30.55 -18.16 -18.22
C VAL A 107 -29.20 -17.63 -17.74
N PRO A 108 -28.64 -16.52 -18.28
CA PRO A 108 -27.37 -16.00 -17.81
C PRO A 108 -27.56 -15.18 -16.53
N SER A 109 -27.08 -15.68 -15.40
CA SER A 109 -26.93 -14.90 -14.17
C SER A 109 -25.57 -14.21 -14.16
N ASN A 110 -25.56 -12.91 -14.45
CA ASN A 110 -24.41 -12.02 -14.25
C ASN A 110 -24.14 -11.82 -12.75
N GLY A 111 -23.11 -12.48 -12.22
CA GLY A 111 -22.39 -12.07 -11.02
C GLY A 111 -20.90 -11.97 -11.35
N PRO A 112 -20.08 -11.19 -10.62
CA PRO A 112 -18.65 -11.17 -10.87
C PRO A 112 -18.10 -12.55 -10.50
N GLU A 113 -17.71 -13.32 -11.51
CA GLU A 113 -17.04 -14.61 -11.32
C GLU A 113 -15.80 -14.38 -10.45
N HIS A 114 -15.73 -15.11 -9.34
CA HIS A 114 -14.54 -15.20 -8.53
C HIS A 114 -13.48 -15.93 -9.36
N ILE A 115 -12.71 -15.18 -10.17
CA ILE A 115 -11.64 -15.75 -10.99
C ILE A 115 -10.55 -16.20 -10.02
N ALA A 116 -10.56 -17.49 -9.68
CA ALA A 116 -9.50 -18.09 -8.89
C ALA A 116 -8.16 -17.85 -9.60
N ALA A 117 -7.14 -17.44 -8.84
CA ALA A 117 -5.80 -17.20 -9.35
C ALA A 117 -5.30 -18.43 -10.14
N GLN A 118 -4.95 -18.24 -11.41
CA GLN A 118 -4.54 -19.33 -12.29
C GLN A 118 -3.17 -19.87 -11.87
N THR A 119 -3.00 -21.19 -11.95
CA THR A 119 -1.67 -21.82 -11.81
C THR A 119 -0.98 -21.86 -13.16
N PHE A 120 0.24 -21.35 -13.22
CA PHE A 120 1.12 -21.38 -14.39
C PHE A 120 2.32 -22.28 -14.14
N THR A 121 2.79 -22.94 -15.19
CA THR A 121 4.07 -23.64 -15.18
C THR A 121 5.22 -22.64 -15.33
N PHE A 122 6.41 -23.00 -14.84
CA PHE A 122 7.60 -22.17 -15.02
C PHE A 122 7.93 -21.99 -16.50
N ARG A 123 7.72 -23.05 -17.31
CA ARG A 123 7.97 -23.03 -18.75
C ARG A 123 7.09 -22.00 -19.47
N GLU A 124 5.81 -21.91 -19.12
CA GLU A 124 4.91 -20.90 -19.70
C GLU A 124 5.37 -19.47 -19.38
N LEU A 125 5.75 -19.20 -18.13
CA LEU A 125 6.20 -17.87 -17.72
C LEU A 125 7.59 -17.53 -18.30
N ALA A 126 8.46 -18.53 -18.44
CA ALA A 126 9.72 -18.37 -19.15
C ALA A 126 9.46 -18.01 -20.62
N ALA A 127 8.59 -18.74 -21.33
CA ALA A 127 8.23 -18.41 -22.71
C ALA A 127 7.65 -16.99 -22.83
N ALA A 128 6.71 -16.64 -21.95
CA ALA A 128 6.06 -15.32 -21.92
C ALA A 128 7.05 -14.15 -21.74
N THR A 129 8.18 -14.39 -21.05
CA THR A 129 9.25 -13.41 -20.78
C THR A 129 10.47 -13.59 -21.67
N LYS A 130 10.38 -14.45 -22.70
CA LYS A 130 11.49 -14.83 -23.59
C LYS A 130 12.73 -15.32 -22.82
N ASN A 131 12.49 -16.16 -21.81
CA ASN A 131 13.45 -16.65 -20.81
C ASN A 131 14.02 -15.53 -19.93
N PHE A 132 13.15 -14.70 -19.35
CA PHE A 132 13.52 -13.64 -18.39
C PHE A 132 14.62 -12.70 -18.93
N ARG A 133 14.54 -12.34 -20.21
CA ARG A 133 15.54 -11.46 -20.83
C ARG A 133 15.53 -10.07 -20.19
N ALA A 134 16.70 -9.42 -20.22
CA ALA A 134 16.89 -8.07 -19.67
C ALA A 134 15.99 -7.00 -20.33
N ASP A 135 15.63 -7.14 -21.62
CA ASP A 135 14.72 -6.21 -22.30
C ASP A 135 13.26 -6.35 -21.85
N CYS A 136 12.92 -7.43 -21.15
CA CYS A 136 11.64 -7.60 -20.48
C CYS A 136 11.66 -7.09 -19.04
N LEU A 137 12.82 -6.73 -18.45
CA LEU A 137 12.89 -6.30 -17.07
C LEU A 137 12.19 -4.94 -16.88
N LEU A 138 11.22 -4.90 -15.97
CA LEU A 138 10.50 -3.69 -15.56
C LEU A 138 11.12 -3.05 -14.32
N GLY A 139 11.66 -3.87 -13.42
CA GLY A 139 12.30 -3.40 -12.19
C GLY A 139 12.89 -4.53 -11.35
N GLU A 140 13.79 -4.17 -10.45
CA GLU A 140 14.46 -5.08 -9.51
C GLU A 140 14.57 -4.38 -8.15
N GLY A 141 14.34 -5.12 -7.07
CA GLY A 141 14.44 -4.60 -5.70
C GLY A 141 14.49 -5.71 -4.66
N GLY A 142 14.31 -5.36 -3.39
CA GLY A 142 14.38 -6.32 -2.27
C GLY A 142 13.31 -7.43 -2.30
N PHE A 143 12.34 -7.33 -3.20
CA PHE A 143 11.26 -8.30 -3.43
C PHE A 143 11.47 -9.11 -4.72
N GLY A 144 12.67 -9.10 -5.29
CA GLY A 144 13.01 -9.80 -6.53
C GLY A 144 12.84 -8.95 -7.80
N ARG A 145 12.68 -9.63 -8.93
CA ARG A 145 12.68 -9.03 -10.28
C ARG A 145 11.30 -9.10 -10.90
N VAL A 146 10.89 -8.03 -11.58
CA VAL A 146 9.60 -7.97 -12.28
C VAL A 146 9.85 -7.85 -13.78
N TYR A 147 9.24 -8.72 -14.55
CA TYR A 147 9.37 -8.78 -16.00
C TYR A 147 8.03 -8.53 -16.69
N LYS A 148 8.06 -7.85 -17.82
CA LYS A 148 6.95 -7.77 -18.76
C LYS A 148 6.86 -9.08 -19.54
N GLY A 149 5.68 -9.70 -19.50
CA GLY A 149 5.38 -10.91 -20.25
C GLY A 149 4.19 -10.75 -21.18
N ARG A 150 4.09 -11.65 -22.15
CA ARG A 150 2.88 -11.87 -22.95
C ARG A 150 2.48 -13.33 -22.82
N LEU A 151 1.34 -13.60 -22.20
CA LEU A 151 0.81 -14.97 -22.07
C LEU A 151 0.36 -15.47 -23.45
N GLU A 152 0.88 -16.61 -23.90
CA GLU A 152 0.56 -17.16 -25.23
C GLU A 152 -0.90 -17.60 -25.35
N SER A 153 -1.47 -18.15 -24.28
CA SER A 153 -2.83 -18.68 -24.25
C SER A 153 -3.92 -17.62 -24.44
N THR A 154 -3.71 -16.42 -23.90
CA THR A 154 -4.70 -15.33 -23.92
C THR A 154 -4.24 -14.10 -24.71
N ASN A 155 -2.99 -14.09 -25.18
CA ASN A 155 -2.30 -12.94 -25.76
C ASN A 155 -2.26 -11.69 -24.84
N GLN A 156 -2.50 -11.88 -23.54
CA GLN A 156 -2.55 -10.81 -22.54
C GLN A 156 -1.13 -10.36 -22.14
N ILE A 157 -0.94 -9.04 -22.03
CA ILE A 157 0.28 -8.46 -21.43
C ILE A 157 0.18 -8.49 -19.91
N VAL A 158 1.22 -8.98 -19.26
CA VAL A 158 1.27 -9.20 -17.81
C VAL A 158 2.59 -8.71 -17.20
N ALA A 159 2.59 -8.49 -15.88
CA ALA A 159 3.80 -8.33 -15.09
C ALA A 159 4.07 -9.60 -14.29
N ILE A 160 5.26 -10.18 -14.45
CA ILE A 160 5.68 -11.43 -13.82
C ILE A 160 6.77 -11.10 -12.80
N LYS A 161 6.43 -11.16 -11.52
CA LYS A 161 7.37 -10.97 -10.40
C LYS A 161 7.97 -12.30 -10.03
N GLN A 162 9.27 -12.46 -10.25
CA GLN A 162 10.07 -13.57 -9.76
C GLN A 162 10.67 -13.17 -8.41
N LEU A 163 10.21 -13.84 -7.35
CA LEU A 163 10.73 -13.60 -6.01
C LEU A 163 12.13 -14.20 -5.88
N ASP A 164 13.02 -13.50 -5.19
CA ASP A 164 14.41 -13.96 -5.03
C ASP A 164 14.47 -15.31 -4.30
N HIS A 165 15.30 -16.21 -4.85
CA HIS A 165 15.51 -17.57 -4.37
C HIS A 165 16.19 -17.64 -2.98
N ASN A 166 16.75 -16.52 -2.50
CA ASN A 166 17.58 -16.47 -1.31
C ASN A 166 16.76 -16.23 -0.03
N GLY A 167 15.99 -17.25 0.40
CA GLY A 167 15.67 -17.46 1.80
C GLY A 167 14.20 -17.68 2.18
N LEU A 168 13.99 -17.99 3.47
CA LEU A 168 12.66 -18.22 4.08
C LEU A 168 11.71 -17.01 3.96
N GLN A 169 12.25 -15.82 3.72
CA GLN A 169 11.47 -14.59 3.62
C GLN A 169 10.70 -14.50 2.28
N GLY A 170 11.33 -14.78 1.14
CA GLY A 170 10.66 -14.74 -0.17
C GLY A 170 9.50 -15.73 -0.27
N ASN A 171 9.67 -16.95 0.26
CA ASN A 171 8.58 -17.93 0.35
C ASN A 171 7.40 -17.46 1.20
N ARG A 172 7.68 -16.72 2.28
CA ARG A 172 6.63 -16.17 3.14
C ARG A 172 5.87 -15.06 2.42
N GLU A 173 6.60 -14.13 1.80
CA GLU A 173 6.02 -13.03 1.04
C GLU A 173 5.17 -13.56 -0.11
N PHE A 174 5.64 -14.60 -0.83
CA PHE A 174 4.86 -15.32 -1.84
C PHE A 174 3.50 -15.79 -1.32
N LEU A 175 3.50 -16.56 -0.22
CA LEU A 175 2.28 -17.13 0.35
C LEU A 175 1.32 -16.03 0.83
N VAL A 176 1.86 -14.95 1.41
CA VAL A 176 1.07 -13.79 1.82
C VAL A 176 0.45 -13.11 0.59
N GLU A 177 1.22 -12.87 -0.46
CA GLU A 177 0.71 -12.22 -1.68
C GLU A 177 -0.39 -13.04 -2.36
N VAL A 178 -0.17 -14.35 -2.55
CA VAL A 178 -1.19 -15.25 -3.11
C VAL A 178 -2.44 -15.23 -2.24
N LEU A 179 -2.30 -15.35 -0.93
CA LEU A 179 -3.45 -15.35 -0.01
C LEU A 179 -4.21 -14.02 -0.04
N MET A 180 -3.51 -12.89 0.08
CA MET A 180 -4.14 -11.57 0.16
C MET A 180 -4.86 -11.22 -1.13
N LEU A 181 -4.20 -11.38 -2.28
CA LEU A 181 -4.78 -10.98 -3.56
C LEU A 181 -5.77 -12.00 -4.14
N SER A 182 -5.79 -13.24 -3.64
CA SER A 182 -6.90 -14.15 -3.93
C SER A 182 -8.18 -13.79 -3.17
N LEU A 183 -8.08 -13.05 -2.07
CA LEU A 183 -9.21 -12.69 -1.21
C LEU A 183 -9.68 -11.24 -1.40
N LEU A 184 -8.79 -10.36 -1.83
CA LEU A 184 -9.01 -8.93 -1.92
C LEU A 184 -9.20 -8.50 -3.37
N HIS A 185 -10.35 -7.91 -3.67
CA HIS A 185 -10.68 -7.43 -5.02
C HIS A 185 -11.23 -6.02 -4.93
N HIS A 186 -10.51 -5.05 -5.50
CA HIS A 186 -10.92 -3.66 -5.50
C HIS A 186 -10.24 -2.88 -6.64
N PRO A 187 -10.88 -1.89 -7.29
CA PRO A 187 -10.31 -1.17 -8.42
C PRO A 187 -9.00 -0.43 -8.15
N ASN A 188 -8.69 -0.14 -6.88
CA ASN A 188 -7.44 0.50 -6.45
C ASN A 188 -6.43 -0.48 -5.83
N LEU A 189 -6.59 -1.78 -6.04
CA LEU A 189 -5.58 -2.80 -5.72
C LEU A 189 -5.17 -3.51 -7.02
N VAL A 190 -3.91 -3.91 -7.11
CA VAL A 190 -3.43 -4.67 -8.27
C VAL A 190 -4.07 -6.05 -8.31
N ASN A 191 -4.50 -6.48 -9.48
CA ASN A 191 -5.10 -7.79 -9.68
C ASN A 191 -4.02 -8.87 -9.86
N LEU A 192 -4.09 -9.93 -9.05
CA LEU A 192 -3.30 -11.14 -9.24
C LEU A 192 -4.01 -12.05 -10.24
N ILE A 193 -3.42 -12.22 -11.42
CA ILE A 193 -3.93 -13.13 -12.45
C ILE A 193 -3.64 -14.58 -12.07
N GLY A 194 -2.45 -14.83 -11.50
CA GLY A 194 -2.05 -16.17 -11.12
C GLY A 194 -0.66 -16.25 -10.54
N TYR A 195 -0.17 -17.47 -10.38
CA TYR A 195 1.13 -17.75 -9.77
C TYR A 195 1.77 -19.03 -10.32
N CYS A 196 3.08 -19.17 -10.11
CA CYS A 196 3.84 -20.39 -10.34
C CYS A 196 4.55 -20.80 -9.05
N ALA A 197 4.40 -22.08 -8.68
CA ALA A 197 5.00 -22.68 -7.48
C ALA A 197 5.71 -24.02 -7.80
N GLU A 198 6.33 -24.14 -8.98
CA GLU A 198 7.03 -25.36 -9.40
C GLU A 198 8.42 -25.48 -8.75
N GLY A 199 8.64 -26.54 -7.96
CA GLY A 199 9.89 -26.73 -7.23
C GLY A 199 10.19 -25.54 -6.31
N ASP A 200 11.34 -24.90 -6.53
CA ASP A 200 11.75 -23.69 -5.81
C ASP A 200 11.39 -22.38 -6.52
N GLN A 201 10.70 -22.46 -7.66
CA GLN A 201 10.26 -21.28 -8.40
C GLN A 201 9.04 -20.66 -7.72
N ARG A 202 9.12 -19.36 -7.43
CA ARG A 202 8.03 -18.57 -6.86
C ARG A 202 7.81 -17.34 -7.72
N LEU A 203 6.81 -17.41 -8.58
CA LEU A 203 6.46 -16.31 -9.48
C LEU A 203 5.01 -15.91 -9.30
N LEU A 204 4.76 -14.62 -9.40
CA LEU A 204 3.44 -14.01 -9.30
C LEU A 204 3.15 -13.28 -10.61
N VAL A 205 1.94 -13.43 -11.14
CA VAL A 205 1.50 -12.88 -12.41
C VAL A 205 0.40 -11.87 -12.15
N TYR A 206 0.66 -10.62 -12.50
CA TYR A 206 -0.26 -9.49 -12.29
C TYR A 206 -0.71 -8.90 -13.61
N GLU A 207 -1.80 -8.14 -13.55
CA GLU A 207 -2.10 -7.15 -14.59
C GLU A 207 -0.91 -6.21 -14.81
N TYR A 208 -0.65 -5.86 -16.07
CA TYR A 208 0.43 -4.95 -16.41
C TYR A 208 0.00 -3.49 -16.22
N MET A 209 0.81 -2.72 -15.51
CA MET A 209 0.56 -1.31 -15.21
C MET A 209 1.42 -0.42 -16.13
N PRO A 210 0.87 0.11 -17.24
CA PRO A 210 1.65 0.71 -18.32
C PRO A 210 2.38 1.99 -17.96
N LEU A 211 1.91 2.73 -16.94
CA LEU A 211 2.55 3.97 -16.52
C LEU A 211 3.55 3.78 -15.39
N GLY A 212 3.84 2.55 -14.94
CA GLY A 212 4.81 2.29 -13.88
C GLY A 212 4.33 2.77 -12.51
N SER A 213 5.27 3.12 -11.62
CA SER A 213 4.99 3.53 -10.24
C SER A 213 4.84 5.05 -10.10
N LEU A 214 4.12 5.51 -9.07
CA LEU A 214 4.04 6.93 -8.74
C LEU A 214 5.44 7.54 -8.47
N GLN A 215 6.39 6.76 -7.96
CA GLN A 215 7.76 7.21 -7.76
C GLN A 215 8.41 7.68 -9.07
N ASP A 216 8.22 6.92 -10.16
CA ASP A 216 8.78 7.22 -11.49
C ASP A 216 8.29 8.57 -12.03
N HIS A 217 7.08 8.99 -11.63
CA HIS A 217 6.48 10.26 -12.06
C HIS A 217 6.81 11.44 -11.15
N LEU A 218 7.20 11.19 -9.90
CA LEU A 218 7.55 12.24 -8.95
C LEU A 218 9.05 12.56 -8.96
N HIS A 219 9.89 11.52 -9.00
CA HIS A 219 11.29 11.65 -8.63
C HIS A 219 12.26 11.31 -9.76
N ASP A 220 11.92 10.31 -10.56
CA ASP A 220 12.83 9.75 -11.56
C ASP A 220 12.36 10.11 -12.99
N LEU A 221 11.78 11.31 -13.13
CA LEU A 221 11.18 11.79 -14.37
C LEU A 221 12.26 12.23 -15.39
N PRO A 222 12.32 11.62 -16.59
CA PRO A 222 13.16 12.09 -17.67
C PRO A 222 12.87 13.55 -18.05
N SER A 223 13.90 14.27 -18.52
CA SER A 223 13.80 15.71 -18.82
C SER A 223 12.78 16.06 -19.90
N ASP A 224 12.44 15.11 -20.76
CA ASP A 224 11.48 15.23 -21.86
C ASP A 224 10.02 14.91 -21.44
N LYS A 225 9.80 14.36 -20.23
CA LYS A 225 8.45 14.05 -19.74
C LYS A 225 7.85 15.20 -18.93
N LYS A 226 6.55 15.41 -19.13
CA LYS A 226 5.77 16.39 -18.38
C LYS A 226 5.50 15.89 -16.96
N ARG A 227 5.74 16.73 -15.96
CA ARG A 227 5.37 16.47 -14.56
C ARG A 227 3.85 16.32 -14.42
N LEU A 228 3.42 15.49 -13.46
CA LEU A 228 2.01 15.38 -13.08
C LEU A 228 1.46 16.73 -12.65
N ASP A 229 0.35 17.14 -13.24
CA ASP A 229 -0.42 18.29 -12.77
C ASP A 229 -1.10 18.00 -11.43
N TRP A 230 -1.56 19.07 -10.77
CA TRP A 230 -2.18 18.99 -9.45
C TRP A 230 -3.42 18.09 -9.40
N ASN A 231 -4.30 18.16 -10.40
CA ASN A 231 -5.53 17.37 -10.40
C ASN A 231 -5.21 15.89 -10.54
N THR A 232 -4.25 15.55 -11.39
CA THR A 232 -3.76 14.17 -11.55
C THR A 232 -3.12 13.66 -10.26
N ARG A 233 -2.30 14.47 -9.58
CA ARG A 233 -1.74 14.16 -8.25
C ARG A 233 -2.82 13.86 -7.22
N MET A 234 -3.85 14.70 -7.13
CA MET A 234 -4.95 14.52 -6.18
C MET A 234 -5.84 13.32 -6.54
N LYS A 235 -6.03 13.03 -7.83
CA LYS A 235 -6.70 11.81 -8.29
C LYS A 235 -5.97 10.56 -7.81
N ILE A 236 -4.64 10.54 -7.94
CA ILE A 236 -3.80 9.43 -7.47
C ILE A 236 -3.89 9.28 -5.95
N ALA A 237 -3.74 10.36 -5.20
CA ALA A 237 -3.88 10.35 -3.74
C ALA A 237 -5.24 9.79 -3.29
N ALA A 238 -6.33 10.25 -3.92
CA ALA A 238 -7.68 9.82 -3.61
C ALA A 238 -7.91 8.33 -3.93
N GLY A 239 -7.41 7.83 -5.06
CA GLY A 239 -7.52 6.41 -5.40
C GLY A 239 -6.70 5.51 -4.48
N ALA A 240 -5.47 5.92 -4.12
CA ALA A 240 -4.66 5.21 -3.12
C ALA A 240 -5.36 5.16 -1.76
N ALA A 241 -5.98 6.27 -1.31
CA ALA A 241 -6.77 6.31 -0.09
C ALA A 241 -7.95 5.34 -0.12
N LYS A 242 -8.68 5.25 -1.24
CA LYS A 242 -9.78 4.28 -1.41
C LYS A 242 -9.31 2.83 -1.33
N GLY A 243 -8.14 2.53 -1.93
CA GLY A 243 -7.52 1.21 -1.80
C GLY A 243 -7.21 0.87 -0.34
N LEU A 244 -6.64 1.81 0.40
CA LEU A 244 -6.32 1.62 1.82
C LEU A 244 -7.57 1.53 2.70
N GLU A 245 -8.59 2.34 2.43
CA GLU A 245 -9.90 2.29 3.10
C GLU A 245 -10.56 0.92 2.94
N TYR A 246 -10.53 0.37 1.72
CA TYR A 246 -11.03 -0.98 1.47
C TYR A 246 -10.32 -2.02 2.35
N LEU A 247 -8.99 -1.96 2.46
CA LEU A 247 -8.22 -2.90 3.29
C LEU A 247 -8.55 -2.79 4.78
N HIS A 248 -8.75 -1.57 5.28
CA HIS A 248 -8.97 -1.34 6.71
C HIS A 248 -10.42 -1.58 7.15
N ASP A 249 -11.37 -1.11 6.35
CA ASP A 249 -12.77 -1.01 6.77
C ASP A 249 -13.69 -2.03 6.08
N LYS A 250 -13.31 -2.54 4.90
CA LYS A 250 -14.15 -3.45 4.10
C LYS A 250 -13.66 -4.89 4.14
N ALA A 251 -12.35 -5.10 4.18
CA ALA A 251 -11.80 -6.44 4.37
C ALA A 251 -12.14 -6.96 5.77
N ASN A 252 -12.49 -8.24 5.85
CA ASN A 252 -12.79 -8.90 7.11
C ASN A 252 -12.05 -10.26 7.22
N PRO A 253 -11.08 -10.39 8.13
CA PRO A 253 -10.60 -9.36 9.07
C PRO A 253 -9.90 -8.19 8.34
N PRO A 254 -9.76 -7.01 8.98
CA PRO A 254 -9.02 -5.88 8.43
C PRO A 254 -7.61 -6.29 7.98
N VAL A 255 -7.05 -5.59 7.00
CA VAL A 255 -5.71 -5.86 6.46
C VAL A 255 -4.85 -4.61 6.66
N ILE A 256 -3.71 -4.77 7.32
CA ILE A 256 -2.67 -3.75 7.45
C ILE A 256 -1.68 -3.96 6.31
N PHE A 257 -1.52 -2.96 5.46
CA PHE A 257 -0.70 -3.01 4.24
C PHE A 257 0.80 -3.00 4.54
N ARG A 258 1.22 -2.19 5.53
CA ARG A 258 2.55 -2.16 6.17
C ARG A 258 3.73 -1.65 5.35
N ASP A 259 3.65 -1.65 4.02
CA ASP A 259 4.71 -1.11 3.15
C ASP A 259 4.19 -0.09 2.13
N LEU A 260 3.37 0.86 2.60
CA LEU A 260 2.81 1.90 1.74
C LEU A 260 3.85 2.98 1.43
N LYS A 261 4.17 3.14 0.14
CA LYS A 261 5.15 4.10 -0.40
C LYS A 261 4.86 4.40 -1.88
N CYS A 262 5.46 5.44 -2.44
CA CYS A 262 5.22 5.83 -3.84
C CYS A 262 5.60 4.74 -4.87
N SER A 263 6.61 3.90 -4.59
CA SER A 263 6.97 2.79 -5.50
C SER A 263 5.91 1.68 -5.55
N ASN A 264 5.08 1.57 -4.51
CA ASN A 264 4.04 0.54 -4.35
C ASN A 264 2.65 1.04 -4.77
N ILE A 265 2.59 2.21 -5.41
CA ILE A 265 1.38 2.75 -6.04
C ILE A 265 1.63 2.75 -7.54
N LEU A 266 1.11 1.73 -8.23
CA LEU A 266 1.24 1.60 -9.68
C LEU A 266 0.12 2.34 -10.40
N LEU A 267 0.40 2.80 -11.62
CA LEU A 267 -0.47 3.66 -12.39
C LEU A 267 -0.88 2.97 -13.70
N ASP A 268 -2.19 2.87 -13.89
CA ASP A 268 -2.79 2.40 -15.14
C ASP A 268 -3.06 3.57 -16.09
N GLU A 269 -3.53 3.29 -17.31
CA GLU A 269 -3.95 4.29 -18.28
C GLU A 269 -4.88 5.33 -17.65
N GLY A 270 -4.68 6.60 -17.99
CA GLY A 270 -5.42 7.70 -17.36
C GLY A 270 -5.04 7.96 -15.90
N TYR A 271 -3.91 7.43 -15.42
CA TYR A 271 -3.39 7.63 -14.06
C TYR A 271 -4.33 7.08 -12.97
N PHE A 272 -4.98 5.95 -13.21
CA PHE A 272 -5.72 5.24 -12.17
C PHE A 272 -4.74 4.49 -11.25
N PRO A 273 -4.72 4.79 -9.93
CA PRO A 273 -3.75 4.20 -9.02
C PRO A 273 -4.20 2.85 -8.49
N LYS A 274 -3.26 1.92 -8.34
CA LYS A 274 -3.45 0.62 -7.69
C LYS A 274 -2.33 0.35 -6.70
N LEU A 275 -2.68 -0.06 -5.48
CA LEU A 275 -1.71 -0.52 -4.50
C LEU A 275 -1.17 -1.89 -4.93
N SER A 276 0.14 -2.08 -4.85
CA SER A 276 0.85 -3.30 -5.21
C SER A 276 1.80 -3.74 -4.11
N ASP A 277 2.35 -4.95 -4.21
CA ASP A 277 3.36 -5.49 -3.28
C ASP A 277 2.79 -5.78 -1.88
N PHE A 278 1.97 -6.83 -1.80
CA PHE A 278 1.30 -7.24 -0.56
C PHE A 278 2.15 -8.18 0.30
N GLY A 279 3.40 -8.45 -0.07
CA GLY A 279 4.23 -9.49 0.56
C GLY A 279 4.43 -9.29 2.07
N LEU A 280 4.37 -8.03 2.54
CA LEU A 280 4.51 -7.68 3.95
C LEU A 280 3.18 -7.51 4.70
N ALA A 281 2.04 -7.57 4.00
CA ALA A 281 0.71 -7.33 4.56
C ALA A 281 0.39 -8.29 5.70
N LYS A 282 -0.46 -7.83 6.62
CA LYS A 282 -0.85 -8.56 7.82
C LYS A 282 -2.34 -8.43 8.04
N LEU A 283 -2.98 -9.51 8.47
CA LEU A 283 -4.30 -9.39 9.06
C LEU A 283 -4.21 -8.54 10.32
N GLY A 284 -5.08 -7.55 10.41
CA GLY A 284 -5.24 -6.66 11.54
C GLY A 284 -5.75 -7.38 12.79
N PRO A 285 -5.80 -6.67 13.91
CA PRO A 285 -6.29 -7.24 15.15
C PRO A 285 -7.77 -7.62 15.04
N VAL A 286 -8.14 -8.72 15.70
CA VAL A 286 -9.53 -9.25 15.75
C VAL A 286 -9.93 -9.42 17.21
N GLY A 287 -11.22 -9.19 17.50
CA GLY A 287 -11.76 -9.22 18.87
C GLY A 287 -11.22 -8.06 19.70
N ASP A 288 -10.84 -8.33 20.95
CA ASP A 288 -10.40 -7.29 21.89
C ASP A 288 -8.94 -6.83 21.70
N LYS A 289 -8.28 -7.30 20.64
CA LYS A 289 -6.89 -6.89 20.35
C LYS A 289 -6.88 -5.49 19.76
N THR A 290 -5.93 -4.67 20.19
CA THR A 290 -5.74 -3.31 19.66
C THR A 290 -4.64 -3.23 18.61
N HIS A 291 -3.75 -4.23 18.56
CA HIS A 291 -2.56 -4.24 17.70
C HIS A 291 -2.13 -5.66 17.36
N VAL A 292 -1.23 -5.76 16.37
CA VAL A 292 -0.54 -6.99 15.98
C VAL A 292 0.93 -6.87 16.40
N SER A 293 1.33 -7.65 17.40
CA SER A 293 2.74 -7.74 17.79
C SER A 293 3.54 -8.53 16.76
N THR A 294 4.45 -7.86 16.04
CA THR A 294 5.24 -8.49 14.96
C THR A 294 6.62 -7.86 14.85
N ARG A 295 7.55 -8.54 14.16
CA ARG A 295 8.88 -7.96 13.85
C ARG A 295 8.69 -6.64 13.10
N VAL A 296 9.49 -5.62 13.36
CA VAL A 296 9.44 -4.38 12.57
C VAL A 296 9.89 -4.68 11.14
N MET A 297 9.03 -4.40 10.16
CA MET A 297 9.30 -4.47 8.72
C MET A 297 8.56 -3.35 8.01
N GLY A 298 9.07 -2.93 6.86
CA GLY A 298 8.57 -1.81 6.06
C GLY A 298 9.73 -0.96 5.57
N THR A 299 9.43 0.04 4.77
CA THR A 299 10.45 0.92 4.17
C THR A 299 10.84 2.06 5.10
N TYR A 300 12.14 2.30 5.26
CA TYR A 300 12.67 3.40 6.05
C TYR A 300 12.19 4.76 5.48
N GLY A 301 11.79 5.68 6.37
CA GLY A 301 11.17 6.95 6.00
C GLY A 301 9.64 6.94 5.93
N TYR A 302 9.04 5.77 5.74
CA TYR A 302 7.57 5.59 5.75
C TYR A 302 7.06 4.94 7.04
N CYS A 303 7.93 4.22 7.75
CA CYS A 303 7.56 3.50 8.97
C CYS A 303 7.15 4.46 10.10
N ALA A 304 5.96 4.21 10.68
CA ALA A 304 5.46 4.96 11.82
C ALA A 304 6.41 4.83 13.04
N PRO A 305 6.70 5.93 13.76
CA PRO A 305 7.70 5.92 14.83
C PRO A 305 7.28 5.02 15.99
N GLU A 306 6.01 5.01 16.38
CA GLU A 306 5.49 4.15 17.45
C GLU A 306 5.60 2.66 17.09
N TYR A 307 5.40 2.31 15.82
CA TYR A 307 5.59 0.93 15.36
C TYR A 307 7.07 0.55 15.35
N ALA A 308 7.94 1.44 14.87
CA ALA A 308 9.38 1.22 14.84
C ALA A 308 9.96 1.00 16.27
N MET A 309 9.43 1.72 17.26
CA MET A 309 9.87 1.64 18.65
C MET A 309 9.32 0.42 19.39
N THR A 310 8.04 0.07 19.18
CA THR A 310 7.34 -0.91 20.02
C THR A 310 7.13 -2.27 19.35
N GLY A 311 7.21 -2.35 18.02
CA GLY A 311 6.80 -3.53 17.25
C GLY A 311 5.29 -3.78 17.22
N GLN A 312 4.48 -2.85 17.74
CA GLN A 312 3.02 -2.94 17.71
C GLN A 312 2.49 -2.35 16.40
N LEU A 313 2.09 -3.23 15.49
CA LEU A 313 1.54 -2.85 14.20
C LEU A 313 0.03 -2.59 14.30
N THR A 314 -0.44 -1.46 13.78
CA THR A 314 -1.86 -1.08 13.78
C THR A 314 -2.27 -0.52 12.43
N LEU A 315 -3.58 -0.34 12.21
CA LEU A 315 -4.11 0.35 11.02
C LEU A 315 -3.58 1.79 10.93
N LYS A 316 -3.29 2.44 12.08
CA LYS A 316 -2.73 3.81 12.12
C LYS A 316 -1.31 3.89 11.56
N SER A 317 -0.56 2.78 11.60
CA SER A 317 0.77 2.72 11.00
C SER A 317 0.72 2.92 9.47
N ASP A 318 -0.32 2.41 8.81
CA ASP A 318 -0.55 2.69 7.38
C ASP A 318 -0.99 4.14 7.14
N ILE A 319 -1.78 4.72 8.05
CA ILE A 319 -2.22 6.12 7.94
C ILE A 319 -1.01 7.06 8.01
N TYR A 320 -0.05 6.79 8.90
CA TYR A 320 1.22 7.52 8.94
C TYR A 320 1.97 7.40 7.60
N SER A 321 2.11 6.17 7.09
CA SER A 321 2.79 5.90 5.81
C SER A 321 2.12 6.62 4.64
N PHE A 322 0.78 6.66 4.62
CA PHE A 322 0.00 7.44 3.65
C PHE A 322 0.24 8.94 3.78
N GLY A 323 0.38 9.46 5.01
CA GLY A 323 0.77 10.84 5.26
C GLY A 323 2.11 11.20 4.61
N VAL A 324 3.10 10.30 4.68
CA VAL A 324 4.39 10.49 3.99
C VAL A 324 4.19 10.53 2.47
N VAL A 325 3.42 9.60 1.90
CA VAL A 325 3.09 9.61 0.46
C VAL A 325 2.41 10.92 0.03
N LEU A 326 1.47 11.45 0.84
CA LEU A 326 0.84 12.74 0.56
C LEU A 326 1.86 13.89 0.54
N LEU A 327 2.82 13.89 1.48
CA LEU A 327 3.89 14.89 1.49
C LEU A 327 4.75 14.79 0.23
N GLU A 328 5.10 13.60 -0.24
CA GLU A 328 5.83 13.42 -1.49
C GLU A 328 5.03 13.91 -2.70
N ILE A 329 3.73 13.59 -2.76
CA ILE A 329 2.83 14.06 -3.83
C ILE A 329 2.76 15.59 -3.87
N ILE A 330 2.67 16.25 -2.71
CA ILE A 330 2.54 17.70 -2.61
C ILE A 330 3.88 18.39 -2.91
N THR A 331 4.97 17.91 -2.31
CA THR A 331 6.27 18.59 -2.34
C THR A 331 7.14 18.19 -3.53
N GLY A 332 6.90 17.01 -4.12
CA GLY A 332 7.79 16.40 -5.10
C GLY A 332 9.17 16.03 -4.54
N ARG A 333 9.33 15.92 -3.21
CA ARG A 333 10.57 15.51 -2.55
C ARG A 333 10.51 14.03 -2.17
N LYS A 334 11.64 13.32 -2.20
CA LYS A 334 11.75 11.94 -1.69
C LYS A 334 11.55 11.92 -0.18
N ALA A 335 10.92 10.86 0.33
CA ALA A 335 10.77 10.65 1.77
C ALA A 335 12.12 10.66 2.51
N ILE A 336 13.14 10.04 1.91
CA ILE A 336 14.54 10.08 2.33
C ILE A 336 15.42 10.53 1.15
N ASP A 337 16.19 11.59 1.35
CA ASP A 337 17.06 12.18 0.33
C ASP A 337 18.43 12.54 0.92
N ASN A 338 19.38 11.63 0.77
CA ASN A 338 20.74 11.80 1.28
C ASN A 338 21.57 12.82 0.49
N SER A 339 21.06 13.34 -0.63
CA SER A 339 21.75 14.39 -1.41
C SER A 339 21.50 15.79 -0.87
N ARG A 340 20.56 15.94 0.07
CA ARG A 340 20.21 17.23 0.68
C ARG A 340 21.15 17.61 1.83
N ALA A 341 20.99 18.84 2.32
CA ALA A 341 21.72 19.32 3.48
C ALA A 341 21.33 18.56 4.75
N ALA A 342 22.26 18.51 5.71
CA ALA A 342 22.02 17.91 7.03
C ALA A 342 20.78 18.52 7.69
N GLY A 343 19.86 17.66 8.14
CA GLY A 343 18.56 18.06 8.69
C GLY A 343 17.40 18.08 7.69
N GLU A 344 17.67 18.05 6.38
CA GLU A 344 16.66 17.93 5.33
C GLU A 344 16.58 16.52 4.70
N HIS A 345 17.39 15.57 5.19
CA HIS A 345 17.40 14.22 4.62
C HIS A 345 16.07 13.48 4.78
N ASN A 346 15.34 13.75 5.88
CA ASN A 346 14.06 13.13 6.15
C ASN A 346 12.94 14.16 5.91
N LEU A 347 12.04 13.84 4.98
CA LEU A 347 10.95 14.73 4.59
C LEU A 347 10.03 15.08 5.76
N VAL A 348 9.69 14.11 6.60
CA VAL A 348 8.80 14.33 7.75
C VAL A 348 9.46 15.26 8.76
N ALA A 349 10.74 15.06 9.05
CA ALA A 349 11.50 15.94 9.95
C ALA A 349 11.57 17.37 9.40
N TRP A 350 11.85 17.52 8.10
CA TRP A 350 11.92 18.82 7.43
C TRP A 350 10.58 19.57 7.47
N VAL A 351 9.47 18.91 7.13
CA VAL A 351 8.13 19.51 7.22
C VAL A 351 7.78 19.86 8.67
N GLY A 352 8.15 19.02 9.63
CA GLY A 352 7.96 19.26 11.05
C GLY A 352 8.60 20.58 11.52
N VAL A 353 9.85 20.84 11.11
CA VAL A 353 10.54 22.10 11.40
C VAL A 353 9.80 23.30 10.80
N LEU A 354 9.36 23.20 9.54
CA LEU A 354 8.63 24.29 8.88
C LEU A 354 7.29 24.59 9.54
N LEU A 355 6.55 23.57 9.97
CA LEU A 355 5.28 23.73 10.67
C LEU A 355 5.48 24.38 12.05
N HIS A 356 6.50 23.97 12.80
CA HIS A 356 6.84 24.59 14.09
C HIS A 356 7.21 26.06 13.95
N ILE A 357 8.02 26.42 12.93
CA ILE A 357 8.38 27.82 12.65
C ILE A 357 7.13 28.62 12.25
N SER A 358 6.27 28.05 11.40
CA SER A 358 5.06 28.72 10.93
C SER A 358 4.06 28.99 12.06
N ILE A 359 3.95 28.05 13.02
CA ILE A 359 3.17 28.25 14.24
C ILE A 359 3.82 29.35 15.08
N ALA A 360 5.13 29.30 15.32
CA ALA A 360 5.85 30.30 16.13
C ALA A 360 5.72 31.74 15.58
N ILE A 361 5.80 31.92 14.26
CA ILE A 361 5.61 33.24 13.61
C ILE A 361 4.17 33.74 13.74
N ARG A 362 3.19 32.84 13.88
CA ARG A 362 1.77 33.21 14.05
C ARG A 362 1.42 33.65 15.48
N TRP A 363 2.34 33.43 16.43
CA TRP A 363 2.22 33.83 17.83
C TRP A 363 3.06 35.07 18.19
N TYR A 364 3.72 35.68 17.21
CA TYR A 364 4.28 37.04 17.25
C TYR A 364 3.45 37.94 16.33
#